data_AF-A0A538RN25-F1
#
_entry.id   AF-A0A538RN25-F1
#
_cell.length_a   1.000
_cell.length_b   1.000
_cell.length_c   1.000
_cell.angle_alpha   90.00
_cell.angle_beta   90.00
_cell.angle_gamma   90.00
#
_symmetry.space_group_name_H-M   'P 1'
#
loop_
_entity.id
_entity.type
_entity.pdbx_description
1 polymer ?
#
loop_
_entity_poly.entity_id
_entity_poly.type
_entity_poly.pdbx_seq_one_letter_code
_entity_poly.pdbx_strand_id
1 'polypeptide(L)' 'LLDQTNYDLYRRRQPYKYHGGYATQSPFRIRPPSKGRWHLVVDLGGGAGTVHAMLSTSGSLIP' A
#
# COMPACT_ATOMS: atom_id res chain seq x y z
N LEU A 1 0.40 0.58 -2.34
CA LEU A 1 -0.17 -0.62 -2.99
C LEU A 1 0.88 -1.22 -3.90
N LEU A 2 1.06 -2.53 -3.79
CA LEU A 2 1.99 -3.34 -4.57
C LEU A 2 1.23 -4.48 -5.25
N ASP A 3 1.56 -4.78 -6.50
CA ASP A 3 1.17 -6.05 -7.10
C ASP A 3 2.00 -7.20 -6.48
N GLN A 4 1.80 -8.44 -6.95
CA GLN A 4 2.53 -9.59 -6.42
C GLN A 4 4.05 -9.45 -6.58
N THR A 5 4.52 -9.12 -7.80
CA THR A 5 5.95 -8.99 -8.10
C THR A 5 6.62 -7.92 -7.23
N ASN A 6 6.00 -6.74 -7.11
CA ASN A 6 6.54 -5.65 -6.32
C ASN A 6 6.47 -5.92 -4.81
N TYR A 7 5.48 -6.70 -4.34
CA TYR A 7 5.44 -7.14 -2.95
C TYR A 7 6.58 -8.11 -2.61
N ASP A 8 6.91 -9.03 -3.51
CA ASP A 8 8.06 -9.94 -3.30
C ASP A 8 9.39 -9.19 -3.31
N LEU A 9 9.54 -8.17 -4.17
CA LEU A 9 10.72 -7.28 -4.17
C LEU A 9 10.80 -6.45 -2.87
N TYR A 10 9.68 -5.89 -2.41
CA TYR A 10 9.58 -5.16 -1.14
C TYR A 10 10.06 -6.02 0.04
N ARG A 11 9.57 -7.26 0.14
CA ARG A 11 9.97 -8.21 1.21
C ARG A 11 11.46 -8.53 1.19
N ARG A 12 12.09 -8.52 0.01
CA ARG A 12 13.53 -8.76 -0.17
C ARG A 12 14.37 -7.48 -0.06
N ARG A 13 13.75 -6.33 0.23
CA ARG A 13 14.40 -5.00 0.24
C ARG A 13 15.12 -4.67 -1.07
N GLN A 14 14.56 -5.14 -2.19
CA GLN A 14 15.04 -4.84 -3.53
C GLN A 14 14.27 -3.65 -4.12
N PRO A 15 14.76 -2.99 -5.19
CA PRO A 15 14.01 -1.93 -5.84
C PRO A 15 12.62 -2.42 -6.31
N TYR A 16 11.57 -1.70 -5.92
CA TYR A 16 10.18 -2.01 -6.28
C TYR A 16 9.44 -0.73 -6.68
N LYS A 17 8.32 -0.90 -7.39
CA LYS A 17 7.37 0.18 -7.73
C LYS A 17 6.12 0.06 -6.86
N TYR A 18 5.51 1.19 -6.55
CA TYR A 18 4.30 1.23 -5.76
C TYR A 18 3.35 2.33 -6.21
N HIS A 19 2.05 2.12 -5.97
CA HIS A 19 1.05 3.17 -6.06
C HIS A 19 0.77 3.70 -4.66
N GLY A 20 0.82 5.02 -4.47
CA GLY A 20 0.60 5.70 -3.19
C GLY A 20 1.64 6.77 -2.93
N GLY A 21 1.91 7.06 -1.65
CA GLY A 21 2.84 8.10 -1.27
C GLY A 21 3.00 8.20 0.24
N TYR A 22 3.73 9.22 0.68
CA TYR A 22 3.92 9.54 2.09
C TYR A 22 2.63 10.13 2.67
N ALA A 23 1.98 9.38 3.57
CA ALA A 23 0.74 9.78 4.19
C ALA A 23 1.00 10.58 5.46
N THR A 24 0.54 11.83 5.51
CA THR A 24 0.69 12.73 6.67
C THR A 24 -0.61 12.96 7.43
N GLN A 25 -1.75 12.47 6.90
CA GLN A 25 -3.09 12.68 7.45
C GLN A 25 -3.98 11.46 7.21
N SER A 26 -4.97 11.27 8.09
CA SER A 26 -5.97 10.19 8.01
C SER A 26 -7.37 10.74 7.71
N PRO A 27 -8.17 10.07 6.86
CA PRO A 27 -7.86 8.83 6.14
C PRO A 27 -7.05 9.09 4.86
N PHE A 28 -6.03 8.27 4.62
CA PHE A 28 -5.34 8.23 3.32
C PHE A 28 -6.12 7.34 2.35
N ARG A 29 -6.67 7.95 1.29
CA ARG A 29 -7.48 7.23 0.29
C ARG A 29 -6.63 6.85 -0.91
N ILE A 30 -6.63 5.57 -1.26
CA ILE A 30 -5.97 5.07 -2.45
C ILE A 30 -6.83 4.03 -3.14
N ARG A 31 -6.80 4.03 -4.48
CA ARG A 31 -7.48 3.05 -5.32
C ARG A 31 -6.46 2.18 -6.04
N PRO A 32 -6.68 0.86 -6.15
CA PRO A 32 -5.91 0.04 -7.07
C PRO A 32 -6.03 0.57 -8.51
N PRO A 33 -4.93 0.63 -9.28
CA PRO A 33 -4.96 1.12 -10.65
C PRO A 33 -5.66 0.17 -11.63
N SER A 34 -5.83 -1.11 -11.26
CA SER A 34 -6.48 -2.12 -12.08
C SER A 34 -7.10 -3.24 -11.21
N LYS A 35 -8.00 -4.03 -11.82
CA LYS A 35 -8.58 -5.24 -11.19
C LYS A 35 -7.45 -6.25 -10.91
N GLY A 36 -7.45 -6.83 -9.71
CA GLY A 36 -6.44 -7.81 -9.32
C GLY A 36 -6.19 -7.85 -7.82
N ARG A 37 -5.22 -8.68 -7.42
CA ARG A 37 -4.78 -8.79 -6.04
C ARG A 37 -3.70 -7.76 -5.76
N TRP A 38 -3.91 -6.98 -4.70
CA TRP A 38 -2.99 -5.94 -4.27
C TRP A 38 -2.59 -6.14 -2.82
N HIS A 39 -1.33 -5.90 -2.52
CA HIS A 39 -0.81 -5.85 -1.16
C HIS A 39 -0.77 -4.39 -0.70
N LEU A 40 -1.41 -4.12 0.45
CA LEU A 40 -1.25 -2.86 1.15
C LEU A 40 -0.09 -3.00 2.14
N VAL A 41 0.87 -2.09 2.03
CA VAL A 41 1.99 -1.95 2.96
C VAL A 41 1.86 -0.60 3.62
N VAL A 42 1.95 -0.58 4.95
CA VAL A 42 2.06 0.64 5.75
C VAL A 42 3.32 0.48 6.58
N ASP A 43 4.30 1.34 6.34
CA ASP A 43 5.59 1.32 7.04
C ASP A 43 6.11 2.75 7.26
N LEU A 44 7.17 2.86 8.07
CA LEU A 44 7.81 4.12 8.45
C LEU A 44 8.95 4.53 7.50
N GLY A 45 9.10 3.90 6.33
CA GLY A 45 10.15 4.23 5.37
C GLY A 45 11.58 4.01 5.89
N GLY A 46 11.77 3.08 6.82
CA GLY A 46 13.06 2.86 7.51
C GLY A 46 13.25 3.71 8.77
N GLY A 47 12.29 4.57 9.11
CA GLY A 47 12.24 5.26 10.41
C GLY A 47 11.98 4.31 11.57
N ALA A 48 12.49 4.68 12.75
CA ALA A 48 12.20 3.96 14.00
C ALA A 48 10.78 4.27 14.49
N GLY A 49 10.16 3.31 15.18
CA GLY A 49 8.84 3.47 15.80
C GLY A 49 7.88 2.32 15.49
N THR A 50 6.62 2.50 15.87
CA THR A 50 5.52 1.57 15.56
C THR A 50 4.43 2.32 14.81
N VAL A 51 3.87 1.70 13.78
CA VAL A 51 2.74 2.24 13.03
C VAL A 51 1.48 1.44 13.30
N HIS A 52 0.38 2.13 13.61
CA HIS A 52 -0.95 1.56 13.74
C HIS A 52 -1.81 2.03 12.57
N ALA A 53 -2.43 1.10 11.86
CA ALA A 53 -3.29 1.40 10.73
C ALA A 53 -4.56 0.57 10.78
N MET A 54 -5.68 1.20 10.42
CA MET A 54 -6.95 0.52 10.18
C MET A 54 -7.26 0.57 8.68
N LEU A 55 -7.61 -0.58 8.12
CA LEU A 55 -8.08 -0.68 6.75
C LEU A 55 -9.61 -0.73 6.74
N SER A 56 -10.21 0.13 5.91
CA SER A 56 -11.61 0.02 5.53
C SER A 56 -11.72 0.03 4.01
N THR A 57 -12.45 -0.93 3.46
CA THR A 57 -12.71 -1.00 2.02
C THR A 57 -14.07 -0.37 1.75
N SER A 58 -14.09 0.79 1.07
CA SER A 58 -15.33 1.30 0.50
C SER A 58 -15.64 0.50 -0.76
N GLY A 59 -16.68 -0.32 -0.74
CA GLY A 59 -17.16 -0.99 -1.94
C GLY A 59 -17.63 0.06 -2.95
N SER A 60 -16.92 0.19 -4.06
CA SER A 60 -17.44 0.81 -5.27
C SER A 60 -17.50 -0.29 -6.31
N LEU A 61 -18.70 -0.57 -6.81
CA LEU A 61 -18.90 -1.41 -7.99
C LEU A 61 -18.08 -0.78 -9.11
N ILE A 62 -16.95 -1.39 -9.46
CA ILE A 62 -16.29 -1.08 -10.72
C ILE A 62 -17.12 -1.86 -11.74
N PRO A 63 -17.85 -1.22 -12.67
CA PRO A 63 -18.54 -1.95 -13.73
C PRO A 63 -17.59 -2.87 -14.52
#